data_AF-A0AAV6YE64-F1
#
_entry.id   AF-A0AAV6YE64-F1
#
_cell.length_a   1.000
_cell.length_b   1.000
_cell.length_c   1.000
_cell.angle_alpha   90.00
_cell.angle_beta   90.00
_cell.angle_gamma   90.00
#
_symmetry.space_group_name_H-M   'P 1'
#
loop_
_entity.id
_entity.type
_entity.pdbx_description
1 polymer ?
#
loop_
_entity_poly.entity_id
_entity_poly.type
_entity_poly.pdbx_seq_one_letter_code
_entity_poly.pdbx_strand_id
1 'polypeptide(L)'
;MAKSWAEQSDLAKSFLEKARRKMKKLADPKRRHLEFNIGDKVLIKLIPQQFKAFRGMHKGLVRKYEGPYPVVAKVGKFSYRLDLLSTLKIHPVFHVSMLRPYQEDEEDPSRGASHRAPPVVTKSFDKEIEEVLSHKVRLLLMFSFLA
;
A
#
# COMPACT_ATOMS: atom_id res chain seq x y z
N MET A 1 -39.05 41.25 -20.54
CA MET A 1 -37.87 41.21 -21.44
C MET A 1 -37.04 39.98 -21.05
N ALA A 2 -37.02 38.94 -21.89
CA ALA A 2 -36.23 37.74 -21.63
C ALA A 2 -34.73 38.06 -21.84
N LYS A 3 -33.88 37.66 -20.88
CA LYS A 3 -32.42 37.79 -21.03
C LYS A 3 -31.97 37.06 -22.29
N SER A 4 -31.12 37.69 -23.09
CA SER A 4 -30.60 37.06 -24.31
C SER A 4 -29.86 35.76 -23.96
N TRP A 5 -29.90 34.78 -24.85
CA TRP A 5 -29.22 33.50 -24.64
C TRP A 5 -27.72 33.67 -24.32
N ALA A 6 -27.08 34.67 -24.93
CA ALA A 6 -25.70 35.03 -24.68
C ALA A 6 -25.48 35.46 -23.21
N GLU A 7 -26.31 36.35 -22.68
CA GLU A 7 -26.24 36.78 -21.28
C GLU A 7 -26.42 35.62 -20.29
N GLN A 8 -27.30 34.66 -20.61
CA GLN A 8 -27.52 33.49 -19.78
C GLN A 8 -26.31 32.53 -19.80
N SER A 9 -25.69 32.34 -20.96
CA SER A 9 -24.48 31.52 -21.13
C SER A 9 -23.30 32.12 -20.35
N ASP A 10 -23.11 33.44 -20.46
CA ASP A 10 -22.00 34.12 -19.78
C ASP A 10 -22.18 34.13 -18.26
N LEU A 11 -23.42 34.27 -17.80
CA LEU A 11 -23.75 34.11 -16.39
C LEU A 11 -23.42 32.69 -15.89
N ALA A 12 -23.79 31.65 -16.63
CA ALA A 12 -23.49 30.25 -16.28
C ALA A 12 -21.97 30.00 -16.21
N LYS A 13 -21.20 30.49 -17.18
CA LYS A 13 -19.72 30.42 -17.17
C LYS A 13 -19.14 31.11 -15.94
N SER A 14 -19.66 32.28 -15.57
CA SER A 14 -19.18 33.01 -14.40
C SER A 14 -19.41 32.24 -13.09
N PHE A 15 -20.52 31.50 -12.98
CA PHE A 15 -20.80 30.66 -11.82
C PHE A 15 -19.91 29.42 -11.79
N LEU A 16 -19.66 28.79 -12.94
CA LEU A 16 -18.71 27.68 -13.04
C LEU A 16 -17.31 28.11 -12.61
N GLU A 17 -16.84 29.29 -13.02
CA GLU A 17 -15.52 29.79 -12.63
C GLU A 17 -15.46 30.11 -11.13
N LYS A 18 -16.53 30.68 -10.55
CA LYS A 18 -16.63 30.89 -9.09
C LYS A 18 -16.57 29.56 -8.33
N ALA A 19 -17.28 28.53 -8.80
CA ALA A 19 -17.25 27.20 -8.21
C ALA A 19 -15.84 26.59 -8.30
N ARG A 20 -15.20 26.64 -9.48
CA ARG A 20 -13.84 26.18 -9.71
C ARG A 20 -12.83 26.86 -8.77
N ARG A 21 -12.89 28.20 -8.65
CA ARG A 21 -12.04 28.95 -7.71
C ARG A 21 -12.23 28.52 -6.26
N LYS A 22 -13.49 28.31 -5.84
CA LYS A 22 -13.79 27.85 -4.47
C LYS A 22 -13.22 26.45 -4.23
N MET A 23 -13.38 25.52 -5.17
CA MET A 23 -12.80 24.18 -5.09
C MET A 23 -11.26 24.24 -5.01
N LYS A 24 -10.63 25.05 -5.86
CA LYS A 24 -9.17 25.25 -5.87
C LYS A 24 -8.66 25.77 -4.53
N LYS A 25 -9.30 26.82 -3.99
CA LYS A 25 -8.93 27.42 -2.69
C LYS A 25 -9.00 26.43 -1.53
N LEU A 26 -9.94 25.48 -1.57
CA LEU A 26 -10.07 24.44 -0.54
C LEU A 26 -9.11 23.26 -0.73
N ALA A 27 -8.78 22.92 -1.98
CA ALA A 27 -7.96 21.76 -2.30
C ALA A 27 -6.46 22.04 -2.21
N ASP A 28 -5.99 23.14 -2.77
CA ASP A 28 -4.56 23.44 -2.92
C ASP A 28 -3.79 23.53 -1.58
N PRO A 29 -4.32 24.15 -0.50
CA PRO A 29 -3.59 24.24 0.77
C PRO A 29 -3.26 22.88 1.40
N LYS A 30 -4.03 21.83 1.08
CA LYS A 30 -3.82 20.47 1.61
C LYS A 30 -2.84 19.64 0.77
N ARG A 31 -2.46 20.11 -0.42
CA ARG A 31 -1.52 19.41 -1.30
C ARG A 31 -0.10 19.74 -0.85
N ARG A 32 0.62 18.72 -0.37
CA ARG A 32 2.05 18.84 -0.07
C ARG A 32 2.85 18.40 -1.29
N HIS A 33 3.82 19.22 -1.69
CA HIS A 33 4.84 18.83 -2.65
C HIS A 33 5.84 17.94 -1.92
N LEU A 34 5.59 16.63 -1.95
CA LEU A 34 6.53 15.60 -1.51
C LEU A 34 7.28 15.11 -2.74
N GLU A 35 8.60 15.11 -2.66
CA GLU A 35 9.49 14.58 -3.68
C GLU A 35 10.36 13.50 -3.06
N PHE A 36 10.65 12.47 -3.84
CA PHE A 36 11.45 11.33 -3.42
C PHE A 36 12.57 11.13 -4.44
N ASN A 37 13.74 10.77 -3.94
CA ASN A 37 14.90 10.41 -4.73
C ASN A 37 14.96 8.90 -4.94
N ILE A 38 15.75 8.48 -5.93
CA ILE A 38 16.06 7.07 -6.15
C ILE A 38 16.84 6.57 -4.93
N GLY A 39 16.42 5.43 -4.37
CA GLY A 39 17.00 4.85 -3.16
C GLY A 39 16.27 5.21 -1.86
N ASP A 40 15.41 6.24 -1.86
CA ASP A 40 14.61 6.57 -0.68
C ASP A 40 13.68 5.40 -0.32
N LYS A 41 13.60 5.07 0.98
CA LYS A 41 12.66 4.08 1.48
C LYS A 41 11.31 4.75 1.72
N VAL A 42 10.24 4.16 1.17
CA VAL A 42 8.88 4.69 1.30
C VAL A 42 7.89 3.61 1.72
N LEU A 43 6.89 4.02 2.49
CA LEU A 43 5.74 3.20 2.83
C LEU A 43 4.60 3.41 1.83
N ILE A 44 3.98 2.31 1.38
CA ILE A 44 2.81 2.38 0.49
C ILE A 44 1.53 2.41 1.32
N LYS A 45 0.64 3.36 1.02
CA LYS A 45 -0.72 3.39 1.56
C LYS A 45 -1.57 2.29 0.93
N LEU A 46 -2.03 1.35 1.75
CA LEU A 46 -2.93 0.29 1.31
C LEU A 46 -4.38 0.77 1.36
N ILE A 47 -5.07 0.65 0.24
CA ILE A 47 -6.51 0.87 0.14
C ILE A 47 -7.13 -0.49 -0.22
N PRO A 48 -7.76 -1.20 0.75
CA PRO A 48 -8.22 -2.59 0.55
C PRO A 48 -9.15 -2.76 -0.65
N GLN A 49 -9.91 -1.72 -1.00
CA GLN A 49 -10.82 -1.72 -2.15
C GLN A 49 -10.09 -1.69 -3.50
N GLN A 50 -8.87 -1.17 -3.57
CA GLN A 50 -8.12 -1.00 -4.82
C GLN A 50 -7.24 -2.22 -5.13
N PHE A 51 -6.78 -2.92 -4.11
CA PHE A 51 -5.77 -3.96 -4.25
C PHE A 51 -6.40 -5.35 -4.17
N LYS A 52 -6.27 -6.13 -5.24
CA LYS A 52 -6.82 -7.49 -5.33
C LYS A 52 -6.28 -8.41 -4.23
N ALA A 53 -5.04 -8.21 -3.79
CA ALA A 53 -4.38 -8.98 -2.73
C ALA A 53 -5.10 -8.90 -1.37
N PHE A 54 -5.91 -7.87 -1.14
CA PHE A 54 -6.60 -7.65 0.14
C PHE A 54 -8.12 -7.89 0.04
N ARG A 55 -8.62 -8.43 -1.09
CA ARG A 55 -10.03 -8.80 -1.20
C ARG A 55 -10.34 -9.92 -0.22
N GLY A 56 -11.39 -9.74 0.59
CA GLY A 56 -11.79 -10.68 1.64
C GLY A 56 -11.25 -10.38 3.03
N MET A 57 -10.27 -9.46 3.16
CA MET A 57 -9.77 -9.02 4.47
C MET A 57 -10.63 -7.90 5.05
N HIS A 58 -10.97 -7.98 6.33
CA HIS A 58 -11.67 -6.89 7.02
C HIS A 58 -10.79 -5.64 7.12
N LYS A 59 -11.36 -4.45 6.89
CA LYS A 59 -10.62 -3.17 6.84
C LYS A 59 -9.80 -2.87 8.11
N GLY A 60 -10.24 -3.36 9.28
CA GLY A 60 -9.50 -3.20 10.55
C GLY A 60 -8.28 -4.11 10.70
N LEU A 61 -8.20 -5.18 9.90
CA LEU A 61 -7.10 -6.14 9.93
C LEU A 61 -6.00 -5.80 8.91
N VAL A 62 -6.32 -5.02 7.87
CA VAL A 62 -5.35 -4.56 6.89
C VAL A 62 -4.51 -3.42 7.49
N ARG A 63 -3.18 -3.53 7.40
CA ARG A 63 -2.28 -2.44 7.77
C ARG A 63 -2.55 -1.23 6.86
N LYS A 64 -2.56 -0.02 7.42
CA LYS A 64 -2.79 1.20 6.63
C LYS A 64 -1.64 1.51 5.67
N TYR A 65 -0.42 1.16 6.09
CA TYR A 65 0.80 1.32 5.32
C TYR A 65 1.60 0.02 5.36
N GLU A 66 2.21 -0.34 4.24
CA GLU A 66 2.99 -1.57 4.08
C GLU A 66 4.39 -1.27 3.57
N GLY A 67 5.35 -1.96 4.21
CA GLY A 67 6.77 -2.10 3.85
C GLY A 67 7.55 -0.79 3.69
N PRO A 68 8.83 -0.72 4.09
CA PRO A 68 9.73 0.19 3.42
C PRO A 68 10.14 -0.42 2.08
N TYR A 69 9.72 0.18 0.98
CA TYR A 69 10.14 -0.20 -0.37
C TYR A 69 11.04 0.90 -0.95
N PRO A 70 12.18 0.56 -1.57
CA PRO A 70 13.04 1.55 -2.18
C PRO A 70 12.42 2.09 -3.47
N VAL A 71 12.60 3.39 -3.71
CA VAL A 71 12.25 4.02 -4.98
C VAL A 71 13.29 3.64 -6.03
N VAL A 72 12.86 3.00 -7.10
CA VAL A 72 13.72 2.56 -8.21
C VAL A 72 13.85 3.63 -9.28
N ALA A 73 12.74 4.30 -9.61
CA ALA A 73 12.73 5.30 -10.68
C ALA A 73 11.59 6.31 -10.51
N LYS A 74 11.80 7.54 -11.01
CA LYS A 74 10.76 8.56 -11.18
C LYS A 74 10.18 8.46 -12.58
N VAL A 75 8.95 7.95 -12.69
CA VAL A 75 8.26 7.71 -13.98
C VAL A 75 7.60 9.00 -14.50
N GLY A 76 7.21 9.90 -13.60
CA GLY A 76 6.65 11.19 -13.95
C GLY A 76 6.78 12.20 -12.81
N LYS A 77 6.23 13.40 -12.98
CA LYS A 77 6.33 14.47 -11.98
C LYS A 77 5.88 14.04 -10.58
N PHE A 78 4.85 13.19 -10.51
CA PHE A 78 4.24 12.74 -9.27
C PHE A 78 4.13 11.21 -9.17
N SER A 79 4.80 10.46 -10.05
CA SER A 79 4.66 9.00 -10.14
C SER A 79 6.02 8.34 -9.99
N TYR A 80 6.12 7.43 -9.02
CA TYR A 80 7.36 6.73 -8.68
C TYR A 80 7.18 5.22 -8.85
N ARG A 81 8.19 4.56 -9.39
CA ARG A 81 8.29 3.10 -9.47
C ARG A 81 9.05 2.60 -8.25
N LEU A 82 8.46 1.63 -7.55
CA LEU A 82 9.02 1.00 -6.36
C LEU A 82 9.50 -0.41 -6.67
N ASP A 83 10.48 -0.88 -5.89
CA ASP A 83 10.87 -2.29 -5.89
C ASP A 83 9.92 -3.08 -5.00
N LEU A 84 8.93 -3.72 -5.60
CA LEU A 84 7.95 -4.53 -4.88
C LEU A 84 8.27 -6.01 -5.01
N LEU A 85 7.98 -6.75 -3.94
CA LEU A 85 7.97 -8.20 -3.98
C LEU A 85 7.02 -8.70 -5.07
N SER A 86 7.48 -9.63 -5.91
CA SER A 86 6.70 -10.24 -6.99
C SER A 86 5.44 -10.99 -6.49
N THR A 87 5.43 -11.38 -5.21
CA THR A 87 4.28 -11.98 -4.53
C THR A 87 3.11 -11.01 -4.42
N LEU A 88 3.40 -9.70 -4.30
CA LEU A 88 2.41 -8.64 -4.36
C LEU A 88 2.05 -8.42 -5.82
N LYS A 89 0.96 -9.05 -6.28
CA LYS A 89 0.36 -8.85 -7.62
C LYS A 89 -0.25 -7.45 -7.77
N ILE A 90 0.55 -6.41 -7.55
CA ILE A 90 0.22 -4.98 -7.53
C ILE A 90 1.15 -4.27 -8.52
N HIS A 91 0.63 -3.29 -9.25
CA HIS A 91 1.47 -2.49 -10.15
C HIS A 91 2.49 -1.66 -9.37
N PRO A 92 3.78 -1.65 -9.75
CA PRO A 92 4.85 -1.03 -8.96
C PRO A 92 4.90 0.50 -9.05
N VAL A 93 4.00 1.14 -9.81
CA VAL A 93 4.01 2.58 -10.03
C VAL A 93 2.91 3.24 -9.20
N PHE A 94 3.30 4.18 -8.34
CA PHE A 94 2.39 4.87 -7.42
C PHE A 94 2.50 6.38 -7.54
N HIS A 95 1.37 7.06 -7.33
CA HIS A 95 1.34 8.50 -7.18
C HIS A 95 1.85 8.93 -5.79
N VAL A 96 2.51 10.09 -5.69
CA VAL A 96 3.11 10.62 -4.43
C VAL A 96 2.14 10.60 -3.24
N SER A 97 0.86 10.86 -3.48
CA SER A 97 -0.18 10.88 -2.43
C SER A 97 -0.40 9.52 -1.75
N MET A 98 0.05 8.43 -2.36
CA MET A 98 -0.03 7.08 -1.81
C MET A 98 1.27 6.68 -1.09
N LEU A 99 2.29 7.52 -1.11
CA LEU A 99 3.60 7.24 -0.51
C LEU A 99 3.78 8.04 0.77
N ARG A 100 4.49 7.46 1.73
CA ARG A 100 5.03 8.17 2.90
C ARG A 100 6.52 7.92 3.01
N PRO A 101 7.32 8.95 3.36
CA PRO A 101 8.73 8.73 3.68
C PRO A 101 8.85 7.75 4.85
N TYR A 102 9.81 6.85 4.75
CA TYR A 102 10.22 5.99 5.85
C TYR A 102 11.62 6.41 6.31
N GLN A 103 11.78 6.56 7.62
CA GLN A 103 13.05 6.82 8.26
C GLN A 103 13.31 5.68 9.23
N GLU A 104 14.48 5.06 9.11
CA GLU A 104 14.92 4.02 10.05
C GLU A 104 15.40 4.70 11.32
N ASP A 105 15.01 4.15 12.47
CA ASP A 105 15.56 4.54 13.77
C ASP A 105 16.91 3.80 13.94
N GLU A 106 18.02 4.55 13.94
CA GLU A 106 19.38 3.97 14.06
C GLU A 106 19.66 3.37 15.45
N GLU A 107 19.01 3.88 16.50
CA GLU A 107 19.22 3.43 17.88
C GLU A 107 18.56 2.08 18.18
N ASP A 108 17.37 1.83 17.64
CA ASP A 108 16.63 0.58 17.85
C ASP A 108 15.90 0.17 16.55
N PRO A 109 16.54 -0.68 15.73
CA PRO A 109 15.93 -1.20 14.51
C PRO A 109 14.63 -1.98 14.74
N SER A 110 14.37 -2.47 15.96
CA SER A 110 13.15 -3.23 16.27
C SER A 110 11.91 -2.34 16.37
N ARG A 111 12.08 -1.04 16.64
CA ARG A 111 10.97 -0.09 16.83
C ARG A 111 10.12 0.11 15.58
N GLY A 112 10.75 0.02 14.41
CA GLY A 112 10.08 0.10 13.10
C GLY A 112 9.43 -1.23 12.66
N ALA A 113 9.77 -2.35 13.32
CA ALA A 113 9.25 -3.66 12.97
C ALA A 113 7.81 -3.82 13.50
N SER A 114 6.88 -4.10 12.59
CA SER A 114 5.53 -4.47 13.02
C SER A 114 5.50 -5.91 13.50
N HIS A 115 5.08 -6.14 14.73
CA HIS A 115 4.75 -7.47 15.27
C HIS A 115 3.58 -8.18 14.56
N ARG A 116 2.88 -7.46 13.66
CA ARG A 116 1.72 -7.99 12.93
C ARG A 116 2.21 -8.84 11.75
N ALA A 117 1.60 -10.01 11.56
CA ALA A 117 1.93 -10.88 10.44
C ALA A 117 1.74 -10.16 9.09
N PRO A 118 2.68 -10.28 8.14
CA PRO A 118 2.57 -9.68 6.83
C PRO A 118 1.37 -10.27 6.08
N PRO A 119 0.56 -9.43 5.39
CA PRO A 119 -0.72 -9.85 4.82
C PRO A 119 -0.62 -10.79 3.61
N VAL A 120 0.57 -11.00 3.04
CA VAL A 120 0.76 -11.70 1.75
C VAL A 120 1.60 -12.98 1.86
N VAL A 121 2.02 -13.35 3.07
CA VAL A 121 2.59 -14.67 3.30
C VAL A 121 1.42 -15.63 3.53
N THR A 122 0.97 -16.30 2.48
CA THR A 122 0.34 -17.61 2.65
C THR A 122 1.37 -18.47 3.37
N LYS A 123 1.19 -18.69 4.68
CA LYS A 123 1.99 -19.68 5.39
C LYS A 123 1.68 -21.03 4.75
N SER A 124 2.48 -21.44 3.78
CA SER A 124 2.60 -22.84 3.40
C SER A 124 3.25 -23.52 4.60
N PHE A 125 2.43 -24.05 5.51
CA PHE A 125 2.86 -24.85 6.66
C PHE A 125 3.36 -26.24 6.22
N ASP A 126 3.94 -26.38 5.03
CA ASP A 126 4.28 -27.68 4.47
C ASP A 126 5.55 -28.27 5.11
N LYS A 127 6.36 -27.44 5.79
CA LYS A 127 7.62 -27.90 6.40
C LYS A 127 7.48 -28.45 7.83
N GLU A 128 6.43 -28.07 8.57
CA GLU A 128 6.24 -28.57 9.94
C GLU A 128 5.57 -29.96 9.99
N ILE A 129 4.90 -30.37 8.90
CA ILE A 129 4.13 -31.62 8.86
C ILE A 129 5.04 -32.84 8.61
N GLU A 130 6.11 -32.70 7.83
CA GLU A 130 7.07 -33.79 7.59
C GLU A 130 7.83 -34.18 8.87
N GLU A 131 8.18 -33.20 9.69
CA GLU A 131 8.95 -33.43 10.92
C GLU A 131 8.12 -34.21 11.95
N VAL A 132 6.82 -33.88 12.10
CA VAL A 132 5.87 -34.58 12.98
C VAL A 132 5.56 -35.99 12.48
N LEU A 133 5.45 -36.20 11.16
CA LEU A 133 5.28 -37.53 10.57
C LEU A 133 6.53 -38.40 10.79
N SER A 134 7.73 -37.85 10.59
CA SER A 134 8.98 -38.57 10.82
C SER A 134 9.14 -39.01 12.28
N HIS A 135 8.71 -38.16 13.22
CA HIS A 135 8.75 -38.44 14.65
C HIS A 135 7.74 -39.51 15.07
N LYS A 136 6.53 -39.50 14.51
CA LYS A 136 5.50 -40.51 14.81
C LYS A 136 5.83 -41.87 14.20
N VAL A 137 6.39 -41.92 12.99
CA VAL A 137 6.80 -43.17 12.33
C VAL A 137 7.99 -43.82 13.05
N ARG A 138 8.95 -43.02 13.53
CA ARG A 138 10.10 -43.53 14.30
C ARG A 138 9.69 -44.09 15.67
N LEU A 139 8.75 -43.45 16.36
CA LEU A 139 8.19 -43.96 17.63
C LEU A 139 7.43 -45.29 17.43
N LEU A 140 6.57 -45.38 16.40
CA LEU A 140 5.81 -46.62 16.12
C LEU A 140 6.70 -47.80 15.72
N LEU A 141 7.76 -47.58 14.94
CA LEU A 141 8.72 -48.62 14.57
C LEU A 141 9.58 -49.10 15.76
N MET A 142 9.91 -48.20 16.71
CA MET A 142 10.62 -48.59 17.94
C MET A 142 9.76 -49.44 18.89
N PHE A 143 8.46 -49.18 18.97
CA PHE A 143 7.53 -50.00 19.78
C PHE A 143 7.22 -51.36 19.15
N SER A 144 7.41 -51.53 17.85
CA SER A 144 7.14 -52.78 17.13
C SER A 144 8.28 -53.80 17.22
N PHE A 145 9.47 -53.40 17.67
CA PHE A 145 10.66 -54.25 17.78
C PHE A 145 10.95 -54.73 19.21
N LEU A 146 10.08 -54.41 20.18
CA LEU A 146 10.29 -54.72 21.60
C LEU A 146 9.23 -55.67 22.20
N ALA A 147 8.51 -56.42 21.38
CA ALA A 147 7.54 -57.44 21.78
C ALA A 147 7.90 -58.81 21.21
#